data_AF-A0A9D4MZH1-F1
#
_entry.id   AF-A0A9D4MZH1-F1
#
_cell.length_a   1.000
_cell.length_b   1.000
_cell.length_c   1.000
_cell.angle_alpha   90.00
_cell.angle_beta   90.00
_cell.angle_gamma   90.00
#
_symmetry.space_group_name_H-M   'P 1'
#
loop_
_entity.id
_entity.type
_entity.pdbx_description
1 polymer ?
#
loop_
_entity_poly.entity_id
_entity_poly.type
_entity_poly.pdbx_seq_one_letter_code
_entity_poly.pdbx_strand_id
1 'polypeptide(L)'
;MAHMTLLNQQLKKVMDGWMDGWMDGWMDGWMDGWMDGWMDGWMDGWMDGWMNEWMDGWMDGWMDGWMDGWMDGWMDGWMDGWKDR
;
A
#
# COMPACT_ATOMS: atom_id res chain seq x y z
N MET A 1 -58.18 -12.80 18.74
CA MET A 1 -57.55 -12.33 17.48
C MET A 1 -56.68 -11.08 17.70
N ALA A 2 -57.20 -10.01 18.33
CA ALA A 2 -56.45 -8.76 18.57
C ALA A 2 -55.12 -8.92 19.34
N HIS A 3 -55.08 -9.79 20.36
CA HIS A 3 -53.84 -10.09 21.10
C HIS A 3 -52.78 -10.79 20.25
N MET A 4 -53.18 -11.68 19.33
CA MET A 4 -52.25 -12.36 18.41
C MET A 4 -51.69 -11.40 17.36
N THR A 5 -52.49 -10.45 16.87
CA THR A 5 -51.99 -9.41 15.95
C THR A 5 -51.01 -8.45 16.64
N LEU A 6 -51.26 -8.08 17.89
CA LEU A 6 -50.34 -7.23 18.67
C LEU A 6 -49.00 -7.91 18.93
N LEU A 7 -49.00 -9.19 19.32
CA LEU A 7 -47.78 -9.99 19.48
C LEU A 7 -47.00 -10.10 18.17
N ASN A 8 -47.67 -10.37 17.05
CA ASN A 8 -47.03 -10.40 15.74
C ASN A 8 -46.44 -9.03 15.34
N GLN A 9 -47.07 -7.94 15.74
CA GLN A 9 -46.59 -6.59 15.45
C GLN A 9 -45.37 -6.21 16.29
N GLN A 10 -45.31 -6.65 17.55
CA GLN A 10 -44.12 -6.47 18.39
C GLN A 10 -42.95 -7.33 17.93
N LEU A 11 -43.20 -8.60 17.56
CA LEU A 11 -42.17 -9.50 17.04
C LEU A 11 -41.56 -8.96 15.74
N LYS A 12 -42.37 -8.44 14.82
CA LYS A 12 -41.87 -7.80 13.59
C LYS A 12 -40.94 -6.64 13.89
N LYS A 13 -41.33 -5.72 14.78
CA LYS A 13 -40.47 -4.58 15.14
C LYS A 13 -39.12 -4.98 15.72
N VAL A 14 -39.08 -6.03 16.54
CA VAL A 14 -37.83 -6.56 17.09
C VAL A 14 -36.99 -7.20 16.00
N MET A 15 -37.62 -7.95 15.08
CA MET A 15 -36.95 -8.55 13.93
C MET A 15 -36.37 -7.48 13.01
N ASP A 16 -37.16 -6.46 12.65
CA ASP A 16 -36.76 -5.39 11.75
C ASP A 16 -35.57 -4.62 12.34
N GLY A 17 -35.63 -4.23 13.63
CA GLY A 17 -34.52 -3.54 14.28
C GLY A 17 -33.26 -4.38 14.45
N TRP A 18 -33.39 -5.70 14.62
CA TRP A 18 -32.25 -6.61 14.65
C TRP A 18 -31.65 -6.81 13.25
N MET A 19 -32.48 -6.87 12.22
CA MET A 19 -32.05 -7.03 10.84
C MET A 19 -31.35 -5.76 10.33
N ASP A 20 -31.91 -4.58 10.63
CA ASP A 20 -31.32 -3.28 10.28
C ASP A 20 -29.96 -3.10 10.97
N GLY A 21 -29.89 -3.30 12.30
CA GLY A 21 -28.64 -3.13 13.03
C GLY A 21 -27.54 -4.13 12.66
N TRP A 22 -27.91 -5.36 12.30
CA TRP A 22 -26.96 -6.35 11.79
C TRP A 22 -26.49 -6.03 10.37
N MET A 23 -27.39 -5.56 9.51
CA MET A 23 -27.08 -5.21 8.13
C MET A 23 -26.20 -3.95 8.07
N ASP A 24 -26.53 -2.91 8.85
CA ASP A 24 -25.73 -1.69 8.96
C ASP A 24 -24.34 -2.00 9.54
N GLY A 25 -24.27 -2.69 10.67
CA GLY A 25 -22.98 -2.99 11.32
C GLY A 25 -22.07 -3.91 10.50
N TRP A 26 -22.64 -4.84 9.73
CA TRP A 26 -21.87 -5.70 8.84
C TRP A 26 -21.43 -4.94 7.58
N MET A 27 -22.30 -4.10 7.03
CA MET A 27 -22.01 -3.33 5.82
C MET A 27 -20.96 -2.25 6.11
N ASP A 28 -21.09 -1.50 7.20
CA ASP A 28 -20.11 -0.49 7.63
C ASP A 28 -18.76 -1.14 7.99
N GLY A 29 -18.76 -2.17 8.84
CA GLY A 29 -17.52 -2.81 9.27
C GLY A 29 -16.76 -3.53 8.15
N TRP A 30 -17.49 -4.11 7.19
CA TRP A 30 -16.85 -4.74 6.02
C TRP A 30 -16.38 -3.71 5.00
N MET A 31 -17.15 -2.64 4.77
CA MET A 31 -16.80 -1.59 3.82
C MET A 31 -15.60 -0.78 4.34
N ASP A 32 -15.61 -0.36 5.60
CA ASP A 32 -14.50 0.38 6.22
C ASP A 32 -13.24 -0.50 6.30
N GLY A 33 -13.35 -1.72 6.84
CA GLY A 33 -12.19 -2.59 7.01
C GLY A 33 -11.54 -3.04 5.69
N TRP A 34 -12.36 -3.25 4.65
CA TRP A 34 -11.85 -3.61 3.32
C TRP A 34 -11.29 -2.40 2.59
N MET A 35 -11.95 -1.25 2.67
CA MET A 35 -11.53 -0.03 1.98
C MET A 35 -10.25 0.54 2.62
N ASP A 36 -10.17 0.63 3.95
CA ASP A 36 -8.97 1.10 4.65
C ASP A 36 -7.81 0.12 4.47
N GLY A 37 -8.03 -1.18 4.72
CA GLY A 37 -6.97 -2.18 4.63
C GLY A 37 -6.40 -2.36 3.22
N TRP A 38 -7.24 -2.24 2.19
CA TRP A 38 -6.80 -2.32 0.79
C TRP A 38 -6.13 -1.02 0.35
N MET A 39 -6.69 0.13 0.72
CA MET A 39 -6.16 1.43 0.32
C MET A 39 -4.81 1.70 1.00
N ASP A 40 -4.68 1.47 2.30
CA ASP A 40 -3.42 1.64 3.04
C ASP A 40 -2.37 0.63 2.56
N GLY A 41 -2.72 -0.66 2.50
CA GLY A 41 -1.77 -1.70 2.13
C GLY A 41 -1.26 -1.59 0.68
N TRP A 42 -2.13 -1.15 -0.24
CA TRP A 42 -1.74 -0.95 -1.64
C TRP A 42 -0.97 0.36 -1.82
N MET A 43 -1.40 1.44 -1.18
CA MET A 43 -0.77 2.75 -1.30
C MET A 43 0.61 2.75 -0.64
N ASP A 44 0.75 2.22 0.58
CA ASP A 44 2.04 2.12 1.27
C ASP A 44 2.97 1.15 0.54
N GLY A 45 2.49 -0.06 0.21
CA GLY A 45 3.34 -1.08 -0.43
C GLY A 45 3.83 -0.68 -1.82
N TRP A 46 2.99 -0.01 -2.62
CA TRP A 46 3.38 0.44 -3.95
C TRP A 46 4.24 1.70 -3.90
N MET A 47 3.90 2.66 -3.03
CA MET A 47 4.63 3.92 -2.92
C MET A 47 6.00 3.70 -2.28
N ASP A 48 6.10 2.92 -1.20
CA ASP A 48 7.38 2.61 -0.56
C ASP A 48 8.24 1.70 -1.44
N GLY A 49 7.66 0.64 -2.04
CA GLY A 49 8.42 -0.27 -2.89
C GLY A 49 8.98 0.44 -4.12
N TRP A 50 8.13 1.17 -4.84
CA TRP A 50 8.55 1.87 -6.06
C TRP A 50 9.48 3.05 -5.78
N MET A 51 9.23 3.82 -4.73
CA MET A 51 10.06 4.97 -4.39
C MET A 51 11.44 4.54 -3.89
N ASN A 52 11.51 3.51 -3.03
CA ASN A 52 12.80 3.02 -2.54
C ASN A 52 13.60 2.33 -3.64
N GLU A 53 13.01 1.40 -4.41
CA GLU A 53 13.79 0.70 -5.46
C GLU A 53 14.20 1.62 -6.60
N TRP A 54 13.39 2.63 -6.93
CA TRP A 54 13.74 3.58 -7.98
C TRP A 54 14.74 4.63 -7.48
N MET A 55 14.56 5.21 -6.29
CA MET A 55 15.54 6.15 -5.74
C MET A 55 16.86 5.47 -5.44
N ASP A 56 16.86 4.37 -4.69
CA ASP A 56 18.09 3.69 -4.27
C ASP A 56 18.79 3.08 -5.49
N GLY A 57 18.07 2.35 -6.34
CA GLY A 57 18.66 1.72 -7.52
C GLY A 57 19.19 2.70 -8.56
N TRP A 58 18.53 3.84 -8.76
CA TRP A 58 19.01 4.87 -9.69
C TRP A 58 20.14 5.70 -9.08
N MET A 59 20.02 6.07 -7.81
CA MET A 59 21.02 6.91 -7.14
C MET A 59 22.31 6.12 -6.92
N ASP A 60 22.24 4.88 -6.44
CA ASP A 60 23.40 4.00 -6.27
C ASP A 60 24.00 3.65 -7.63
N GLY A 61 23.18 3.21 -8.59
CA GLY A 61 23.68 2.81 -9.91
C GLY A 61 24.31 3.95 -10.71
N TRP A 62 23.79 5.17 -10.59
CA TRP A 62 24.37 6.35 -11.24
C TRP A 62 25.61 6.86 -10.51
N MET A 63 25.57 6.89 -9.17
CA MET A 63 26.69 7.38 -8.36
C MET A 63 27.88 6.42 -8.45
N ASP A 64 27.67 5.12 -8.30
CA ASP A 64 28.72 4.10 -8.42
C ASP A 64 29.24 4.04 -9.87
N GLY A 65 28.34 3.95 -10.86
CA GLY A 65 28.76 3.83 -12.25
C GLY A 65 29.52 5.06 -12.79
N TRP A 66 29.14 6.27 -12.35
CA TRP A 66 29.84 7.49 -12.73
C TRP A 66 31.15 7.67 -11.96
N MET A 67 31.16 7.37 -10.65
CA MET A 67 32.33 7.54 -9.81
C MET A 67 33.41 6.50 -10.15
N ASP A 68 33.04 5.23 -10.29
CA ASP A 68 33.96 4.14 -10.68
C ASP A 68 34.45 4.36 -12.12
N GLY A 69 33.56 4.63 -13.06
CA GLY A 69 33.94 4.83 -14.47
C GLY A 69 34.85 6.04 -14.70
N TRP A 70 34.63 7.13 -13.96
CA TRP A 70 35.48 8.32 -14.04
C TRP A 70 36.82 8.12 -13.33
N MET A 71 36.81 7.50 -12.15
CA MET A 71 38.00 7.25 -11.35
C MET A 71 38.92 6.23 -12.02
N ASP A 72 38.37 5.11 -12.50
CA ASP A 72 39.11 4.08 -13.23
C ASP A 72 39.64 4.63 -14.56
N GLY A 73 38.80 5.30 -15.35
CA GLY A 73 39.22 5.85 -16.64
C GLY A 73 40.29 6.94 -16.53
N TRP A 74 40.25 7.77 -15.48
CA TRP A 74 41.28 8.78 -15.23
C TRP A 74 42.57 8.16 -14.70
N MET A 75 42.45 7.18 -13.79
CA MET A 75 43.60 6.51 -13.17
C MET A 75 44.34 5.64 -14.19
N ASP A 76 43.62 4.87 -15.02
CA ASP A 76 44.19 4.05 -16.09
C ASP A 76 44.84 4.93 -17.17
N GLY A 77 44.14 5.96 -17.65
CA GLY A 77 44.67 6.87 -18.67
C GLY A 77 45.91 7.65 -18.21
N TRP A 78 45.98 8.01 -16.92
CA TRP A 78 47.16 8.66 -16.34
C TRP A 78 48.31 7.67 -16.13
N MET A 79 48.02 6.46 -15.66
CA MET A 79 49.05 5.43 -15.41
C MET A 79 49.68 4.90 -16.69
N ASP A 80 48.88 4.73 -17.75
CA ASP A 80 49.36 4.31 -19.08
C ASP A 80 50.19 5.41 -19.75
N GLY A 81 49.74 6.66 -19.68
CA GLY A 81 50.49 7.81 -20.20
C GLY A 81 51.82 8.08 -19.49
N TRP A 82 51.99 7.61 -18.24
CA TRP A 82 53.25 7.66 -17.51
C TRP A 82 54.18 6.48 -17.80
N LYS A 83 53.65 5.31 -18.15
CA LYS A 83 54.46 4.14 -18.56
C LYS A 83 54.97 4.25 -19.99
N ASP A 84 54.27 4.98 -20.86
CA ASP A 84 54.64 5.20 -22.26
C ASP A 84 55.63 6.37 -22.48
N ARG A 85 56.19 6.95 -21.41
CA ARG A 85 57.25 7.96 -21.43
C ARG A 85 58.54 7.43 -20.80
#